data_AF-A0A447S8Z0-F1
#
_entry.id   AF-A0A447S8Z0-F1
#
_cell.length_a   1.000
_cell.length_b   1.000
_cell.length_c   1.000
_cell.angle_alpha   90.00
_cell.angle_beta   90.00
_cell.angle_gamma   90.00
#
_symmetry.space_group_name_H-M   'P 1'
#
loop_
_entity.id
_entity.type
_entity.pdbx_description
1 polymer ?
#
loop_
_entity_poly.entity_id
_entity_poly.type
_entity_poly.pdbx_seq_one_letter_code
_entity_poly.pdbx_strand_id
1 'polypeptide(L)'
;MNLQTLSWRALPWVKATRPQWRYALRNGIAMCLALSIAYALDLDEPYWAMTSAAVVSFPTVGGVISKSFGRIAGSLLGACAALLLAGHTLNDPWLFLFSISGWLALCTWACALFTNNVAYAFQLAGYTCAIIAFPVINISDSYELWVIAQSRVCEVIVGILCGGLMMMILPSTSDGSNLLTA
;
A
#
# COMPACT_ATOMS: atom_id res chain seq x y z
N MET A 1 -34.79 -0.69 21.14
CA MET A 1 -33.88 -0.20 20.08
C MET A 1 -33.70 1.29 20.29
N ASN A 2 -32.50 1.71 20.70
CA ASN A 2 -32.25 3.04 21.28
C ASN A 2 -31.95 4.05 20.16
N LEU A 3 -32.92 4.90 19.81
CA LEU A 3 -32.85 5.87 18.70
C LEU A 3 -31.88 7.04 18.94
N GLN A 4 -31.20 7.10 20.10
CA GLN A 4 -30.20 8.13 20.40
C GLN A 4 -28.92 8.03 19.55
N THR A 5 -28.65 6.87 18.93
CA THR A 5 -27.49 6.67 18.06
C THR A 5 -27.58 7.43 16.74
N LEU A 6 -28.79 7.86 16.34
CA LEU A 6 -29.04 8.65 15.13
C LEU A 6 -29.22 10.15 15.42
N SER A 7 -28.71 10.65 16.56
CA SER A 7 -28.70 12.09 16.78
C SER A 7 -27.56 12.74 15.99
N TRP A 8 -27.84 13.85 15.30
CA TRP A 8 -26.85 14.59 14.52
C TRP A 8 -25.59 14.99 15.33
N ARG A 9 -25.68 15.05 16.67
CA ARG A 9 -24.55 15.31 17.58
C ARG A 9 -23.72 14.08 17.94
N ALA A 10 -24.22 12.87 17.68
CA ALA A 10 -23.50 11.63 17.87
C ALA A 10 -22.68 11.23 16.63
N LEU A 11 -22.89 11.90 15.50
CA LEU A 11 -22.10 11.73 14.28
C LEU A 11 -20.62 12.01 14.57
N PRO A 12 -19.70 11.08 14.26
CA PRO A 12 -18.26 11.22 14.56
C PRO A 12 -17.65 12.47 13.92
N TRP A 13 -18.18 12.90 12.78
CA TRP A 13 -17.84 14.13 12.06
C TRP A 13 -18.07 15.41 12.87
N VAL A 14 -19.10 15.43 13.72
CA VAL A 14 -19.50 16.60 14.53
C VAL A 14 -18.74 16.66 15.86
N LYS A 15 -18.27 15.51 16.36
CA LYS A 15 -17.39 15.42 17.55
C LYS A 15 -15.90 15.60 17.23
N ALA A 16 -15.53 15.64 15.95
CA ALA A 16 -14.14 15.69 15.53
C ALA A 16 -13.47 17.01 15.94
N THR A 17 -12.34 16.91 16.63
CA THR A 17 -11.57 18.08 17.09
C THR A 17 -10.81 18.73 15.92
N ARG A 18 -10.47 20.03 16.04
CA ARG A 18 -9.71 20.78 15.01
C ARG A 18 -8.43 20.07 14.52
N PRO A 19 -7.65 19.37 15.37
CA PRO A 19 -6.48 18.59 14.92
C PRO A 19 -6.86 17.38 14.05
N GLN A 20 -7.94 16.67 14.38
CA GLN A 20 -8.43 15.52 13.61
C GLN A 20 -8.87 15.93 12.20
N TRP A 21 -9.54 17.07 12.07
CA TRP A 21 -9.89 17.65 10.77
C TRP A 21 -8.68 18.06 9.95
N ARG A 22 -7.65 18.66 10.58
CA ARG A 22 -6.39 18.99 9.90
C ARG A 22 -5.66 17.74 9.42
N TYR A 23 -5.61 16.69 10.23
CA TYR A 23 -5.02 15.41 9.86
C TYR A 23 -5.75 14.77 8.67
N ALA A 24 -7.09 14.72 8.73
CA ALA A 24 -7.91 14.17 7.65
C ALA A 24 -7.74 14.95 6.35
N LEU A 25 -7.75 16.27 6.40
CA LEU A 25 -7.59 17.13 5.22
C LEU A 25 -6.18 17.00 4.62
N ARG A 26 -5.13 16.96 5.46
CA ARG A 26 -3.76 16.69 5.00
C ARG A 26 -3.64 15.35 4.29
N ASN A 27 -4.21 14.30 4.88
CA ASN A 27 -4.18 12.96 4.29
C ASN A 27 -4.98 12.90 2.97
N GLY A 28 -6.14 13.54 2.92
CA GLY A 28 -6.93 13.66 1.71
C GLY A 28 -6.16 14.35 0.58
N ILE A 29 -5.50 15.47 0.86
CA ILE A 29 -4.65 16.16 -0.13
C ILE A 29 -3.48 15.26 -0.56
N ALA A 30 -2.86 14.51 0.36
CA ALA A 30 -1.78 13.57 0.02
C ALA A 30 -2.24 12.47 -0.94
N MET A 31 -3.44 11.91 -0.72
CA MET A 31 -4.05 10.92 -1.60
C MET A 31 -4.36 11.51 -2.99
N CYS A 32 -4.94 12.72 -3.03
CA CYS A 32 -5.22 13.41 -4.30
C CYS A 32 -3.93 13.74 -5.06
N LEU A 33 -2.88 14.18 -4.37
CA LEU A 33 -1.59 14.45 -4.98
C LEU A 33 -0.96 13.16 -5.54
N ALA A 34 -0.94 12.08 -4.76
CA ALA A 34 -0.43 10.79 -5.22
C ALA A 34 -1.15 10.31 -6.48
N LEU A 35 -2.48 10.45 -6.51
CA LEU A 35 -3.28 10.10 -7.68
C LEU A 35 -2.95 11.00 -8.88
N SER A 36 -2.84 12.31 -8.69
CA SER A 36 -2.54 13.25 -9.78
C SER A 36 -1.17 13.01 -10.40
N ILE A 37 -0.16 12.71 -9.57
CA ILE A 37 1.19 12.39 -10.05
C ILE A 37 1.21 11.03 -10.74
N ALA A 38 0.44 10.05 -10.25
CA ALA A 38 0.32 8.76 -10.90
C ALA A 38 -0.34 8.86 -12.29
N TYR A 39 -1.37 9.70 -12.44
CA TYR A 39 -1.92 10.00 -13.77
C TYR A 39 -0.91 10.75 -14.65
N ALA A 40 -0.13 11.68 -14.10
CA ALA A 40 0.87 12.43 -14.88
C ALA A 40 2.05 11.55 -15.37
N LEU A 41 2.35 10.48 -14.65
CA LEU A 41 3.39 9.50 -14.98
C LEU A 41 2.86 8.32 -15.82
N ASP A 42 1.58 8.34 -16.20
CA ASP A 42 0.91 7.32 -17.02
C ASP A 42 1.11 5.89 -16.48
N LEU A 43 0.97 5.71 -15.17
CA LEU A 43 1.05 4.38 -14.56
C LEU A 43 -0.22 3.58 -14.85
N ASP A 44 -0.05 2.26 -15.03
CA ASP A 44 -1.13 1.33 -15.39
C ASP A 44 -2.35 1.48 -14.47
N GLU A 45 -2.15 1.60 -13.15
CA GLU A 45 -3.24 1.57 -12.17
C GLU A 45 -3.00 2.58 -11.02
N PRO A 46 -3.30 3.87 -11.28
CA PRO A 46 -3.00 4.97 -10.37
C PRO A 46 -3.72 4.87 -9.02
N TYR A 47 -4.75 4.02 -8.90
CA TYR A 47 -5.43 3.76 -7.63
C TYR A 47 -4.50 3.17 -6.57
N TRP A 48 -3.46 2.40 -6.94
CA TRP A 48 -2.50 1.86 -5.97
C TRP A 48 -1.57 2.92 -5.39
N ALA A 49 -1.27 3.98 -6.14
CA ALA A 49 -0.54 5.12 -5.61
C ALA A 49 -1.36 5.83 -4.51
N MET A 50 -2.68 5.95 -4.72
CA MET A 50 -3.60 6.51 -3.73
C MET A 50 -3.69 5.64 -2.47
N THR A 51 -3.92 4.32 -2.61
CA THR A 51 -3.89 3.41 -1.46
C THR A 51 -2.52 3.41 -0.79
N SER A 52 -1.48 3.75 -1.57
CA SER A 52 -0.13 3.86 -1.05
C SER A 52 0.06 4.99 -0.07
N ALA A 53 -0.35 6.19 -0.47
CA ALA A 53 -0.41 7.35 0.41
C ALA A 53 -1.30 7.12 1.63
N ALA A 54 -2.44 6.44 1.44
CA ALA A 54 -3.40 6.16 2.51
C ALA A 54 -2.82 5.28 3.63
N VAL A 55 -2.21 4.15 3.29
CA VAL A 55 -1.68 3.24 4.31
C VAL A 55 -0.41 3.80 4.98
N VAL A 56 0.30 4.71 4.32
CA VAL A 56 1.48 5.37 4.89
C VAL A 56 1.10 6.51 5.83
N SER A 57 -0.16 6.98 5.78
CA SER A 57 -0.67 8.02 6.67
C SER A 57 -0.82 7.52 8.11
N PHE A 58 0.28 7.57 8.85
CA PHE A 58 0.32 7.32 10.29
C PHE A 58 0.47 8.64 11.05
N PRO A 59 -0.17 8.77 12.23
CA PRO A 59 -0.11 10.00 13.03
C PRO A 59 1.29 10.28 13.61
N THR A 60 2.20 9.30 13.58
CA THR A 60 3.57 9.42 14.10
C THR A 60 4.60 9.29 12.98
N VAL A 61 5.56 10.21 12.92
CA VAL A 61 6.63 10.24 11.89
C VAL A 61 7.45 8.94 11.89
N GLY A 62 7.77 8.40 13.06
CA GLY A 62 8.50 7.13 13.18
C GLY A 62 7.71 5.92 12.65
N GLY A 63 6.39 5.90 12.85
CA GLY A 63 5.50 4.86 12.32
C GLY A 63 5.39 4.92 10.79
N VAL A 64 5.27 6.14 10.24
CA VAL A 64 5.25 6.40 8.79
C VAL A 64 6.52 5.87 8.13
N ILE A 65 7.70 6.23 8.64
CA ILE A 65 8.98 5.83 8.06
C ILE A 65 9.14 4.31 8.11
N SER A 66 8.90 3.70 9.28
CA SER A 66 9.08 2.26 9.46
C SER A 66 8.12 1.45 8.58
N LYS A 67 6.86 1.88 8.42
CA LYS A 67 5.93 1.22 7.49
C LYS A 67 6.26 1.45 6.02
N SER A 68 6.74 2.64 5.67
CA SER A 68 7.13 2.96 4.30
C SER A 68 8.26 2.06 3.83
N PHE A 69 9.29 1.83 4.67
CA PHE A 69 10.36 0.88 4.38
C PHE A 69 9.85 -0.54 4.20
N GLY A 70 8.98 -1.02 5.11
CA GLY A 70 8.37 -2.35 4.97
C GLY A 70 7.59 -2.49 3.67
N ARG A 71 6.94 -1.42 3.21
CA ARG A 71 6.19 -1.43 1.96
C ARG A 71 7.07 -1.44 0.72
N ILE A 72 8.14 -0.65 0.71
CA ILE A 72 9.11 -0.63 -0.40
C ILE A 72 9.78 -2.00 -0.53
N ALA A 73 10.29 -2.54 0.58
CA ALA A 73 10.94 -3.84 0.60
C ALA A 73 10.00 -4.97 0.16
N GLY A 74 8.77 -5.00 0.69
CA GLY A 74 7.76 -5.99 0.30
C GLY A 74 7.40 -5.90 -1.18
N SER A 75 7.19 -4.69 -1.70
CA SER A 75 6.79 -4.50 -3.11
C SER A 75 7.91 -4.88 -4.07
N LEU A 76 9.17 -4.55 -3.75
CA LEU A 76 10.33 -4.97 -4.54
C LEU A 76 10.50 -6.49 -4.52
N LEU A 77 10.42 -7.13 -3.34
CA LEU A 77 10.52 -8.58 -3.23
C LEU A 77 9.40 -9.29 -3.99
N GLY A 78 8.16 -8.81 -3.87
CA GLY A 78 7.02 -9.37 -4.58
C GLY A 78 7.09 -9.17 -6.09
N ALA A 79 7.54 -7.99 -6.56
CA ALA A 79 7.77 -7.74 -7.98
C ALA A 79 8.87 -8.66 -8.53
N CYS A 80 10.02 -8.76 -7.87
CA CYS A 80 11.09 -9.68 -8.28
C CYS A 80 10.62 -11.14 -8.32
N ALA A 81 9.87 -11.58 -7.31
CA ALA A 81 9.31 -12.93 -7.30
C ALA A 81 8.32 -13.16 -8.44
N ALA A 82 7.44 -12.18 -8.73
CA ALA A 82 6.53 -12.26 -9.87
C ALA A 82 7.28 -12.37 -11.20
N LEU A 83 8.31 -11.54 -11.43
CA LEU A 83 9.14 -11.61 -12.63
C LEU A 83 9.80 -12.98 -12.80
N LEU A 84 10.39 -13.51 -11.73
CA LEU A 84 11.09 -14.81 -11.76
C LEU A 84 10.13 -15.96 -12.01
N LEU A 85 9.02 -16.00 -11.26
CA LEU A 85 8.02 -17.06 -11.36
C LEU A 85 7.34 -17.00 -12.71
N ALA A 86 6.77 -15.86 -13.07
CA ALA A 86 6.04 -15.74 -14.31
C ALA A 86 6.96 -15.95 -15.53
N GLY A 87 8.16 -15.38 -15.53
CA GLY A 87 9.14 -15.55 -16.61
C GLY A 87 9.56 -17.01 -16.86
N HIS A 88 9.65 -17.84 -15.81
CA HIS A 88 10.03 -19.25 -15.96
C HIS A 88 8.85 -20.20 -16.18
N THR A 89 7.67 -19.85 -15.67
CA THR A 89 6.54 -20.79 -15.57
C THR A 89 5.37 -20.49 -16.52
N LEU A 90 5.53 -19.47 -17.36
CA LEU A 90 4.56 -19.05 -18.39
C LEU A 90 4.15 -20.16 -19.38
N ASN A 91 5.02 -21.15 -19.63
CA ASN A 91 4.75 -22.24 -20.57
C ASN A 91 3.74 -23.29 -20.03
N ASP A 92 3.63 -23.46 -18.71
CA ASP A 92 2.81 -24.51 -18.10
C ASP A 92 1.91 -23.95 -16.99
N PRO A 93 0.59 -23.84 -17.22
CA PRO A 93 -0.34 -23.25 -16.25
C PRO A 93 -0.34 -23.95 -14.87
N TRP A 94 -0.16 -25.27 -14.85
CA TRP A 94 -0.08 -26.04 -13.60
C TRP A 94 1.17 -25.71 -12.80
N LEU A 95 2.30 -25.56 -13.49
CA LEU A 95 3.59 -25.26 -12.86
C LEU A 95 3.57 -23.84 -12.30
N PHE A 96 3.01 -22.88 -13.04
CA PHE A 96 2.73 -21.52 -12.54
C PHE A 96 1.88 -21.55 -11.26
N LEU A 97 0.78 -22.31 -11.25
CA LEU A 97 -0.12 -22.41 -10.09
C LEU A 97 0.58 -22.97 -8.85
N PHE A 98 1.39 -24.03 -9.02
CA PHE A 98 2.18 -24.62 -7.94
C PHE A 98 3.27 -23.67 -7.43
N SER A 99 3.95 -22.95 -8.33
CA SER A 99 5.00 -22.01 -7.91
C SER A 99 4.43 -20.79 -7.19
N ILE A 100 3.33 -20.21 -7.67
CA ILE A 100 2.73 -19.03 -7.02
C ILE A 100 2.10 -19.40 -5.68
N SER A 101 1.43 -20.55 -5.58
CA SER A 101 0.88 -21.04 -4.31
C SER A 101 1.99 -21.37 -3.31
N GLY A 102 3.11 -21.96 -3.76
CA GLY A 102 4.29 -22.18 -2.93
C GLY A 102 4.87 -20.87 -2.40
N TRP A 103 5.00 -19.84 -3.25
CA TRP A 103 5.44 -18.52 -2.83
C TRP A 103 4.50 -17.87 -1.81
N LEU A 104 3.19 -17.94 -2.04
CA LEU A 104 2.16 -17.45 -1.11
C LEU A 104 2.21 -18.19 0.24
N ALA A 105 2.40 -19.51 0.23
CA ALA A 105 2.56 -20.32 1.43
C ALA A 105 3.83 -19.94 2.21
N LEU A 106 4.95 -19.72 1.51
CA LEU A 106 6.19 -19.25 2.14
C LEU A 106 6.02 -17.84 2.73
N CYS A 107 5.38 -16.92 2.02
CA CYS A 107 5.13 -15.56 2.50
C CYS A 107 4.21 -15.55 3.72
N THR A 108 3.15 -16.37 3.73
CA THR A 108 2.23 -16.47 4.86
C THR A 108 2.88 -17.13 6.07
N TRP A 109 3.70 -18.18 5.86
CA TRP A 109 4.49 -18.80 6.92
C TRP A 109 5.51 -17.83 7.52
N ALA A 110 6.26 -17.10 6.69
CA ALA A 110 7.18 -16.06 7.15
C ALA A 110 6.44 -14.94 7.90
N CYS A 111 5.28 -14.51 7.39
CA CYS A 111 4.45 -13.52 8.07
C CYS A 111 4.00 -13.99 9.47
N ALA A 112 3.72 -15.29 9.66
CA ALA A 112 3.34 -15.84 10.95
C ALA A 112 4.51 -15.90 11.95
N LEU A 113 5.75 -15.93 11.47
CA LEU A 113 6.95 -16.02 12.31
C LEU A 113 7.37 -14.66 12.87
N PHE A 114 7.07 -13.56 12.16
CA PHE A 114 7.45 -12.20 12.56
C PHE A 114 6.24 -11.44 13.12
N THR A 115 6.46 -10.58 14.12
CA THR A 115 5.40 -9.77 14.76
C THR A 115 5.52 -8.26 14.50
N ASN A 116 6.49 -7.84 13.68
CA ASN A 116 6.82 -6.43 13.41
C ASN A 116 6.44 -5.98 11.99
N ASN A 117 6.83 -4.78 11.58
CA ASN A 117 6.68 -4.28 10.20
C ASN A 117 7.29 -5.22 9.13
N VAL A 118 8.16 -6.14 9.53
CA VAL A 118 8.69 -7.23 8.71
C VAL A 118 7.58 -8.20 8.28
N ALA A 119 6.65 -8.54 9.18
CA ALA A 119 5.50 -9.38 8.86
C ALA A 119 4.62 -8.74 7.78
N TYR A 120 4.38 -7.43 7.91
CA TYR A 120 3.69 -6.64 6.91
C TYR A 120 4.41 -6.64 5.56
N ALA A 121 5.75 -6.57 5.54
CA ALA A 121 6.54 -6.63 4.31
C ALA A 121 6.39 -7.98 3.59
N PHE A 122 6.44 -9.10 4.33
CA PHE A 122 6.23 -10.44 3.75
C PHE A 122 4.81 -10.63 3.23
N GLN A 123 3.81 -10.15 3.98
CA GLN A 123 2.42 -10.21 3.54
C GLN A 123 2.22 -9.40 2.25
N LEU A 124 2.76 -8.19 2.21
CA LEU A 124 2.70 -7.34 1.04
C LEU A 124 3.41 -7.99 -0.16
N ALA A 125 4.59 -8.59 0.04
CA ALA A 125 5.33 -9.29 -1.02
C ALA A 125 4.48 -10.38 -1.69
N GLY A 126 3.76 -11.18 -0.91
CA GLY A 126 2.83 -12.18 -1.41
C GLY A 126 1.69 -11.57 -2.24
N TYR A 127 1.02 -10.52 -1.72
CA TYR A 127 -0.06 -9.84 -2.45
C TYR A 127 0.44 -9.17 -3.74
N THR A 128 1.56 -8.44 -3.70
CA THR A 128 2.12 -7.80 -4.90
C THR A 128 2.54 -8.82 -5.95
N CYS A 129 3.11 -9.96 -5.52
CA CYS A 129 3.44 -11.04 -6.44
C CYS A 129 2.19 -11.56 -7.15
N ALA A 130 1.11 -11.80 -6.40
CA ALA A 130 -0.16 -12.25 -6.97
C ALA A 130 -0.77 -11.22 -7.94
N ILE A 131 -0.77 -9.94 -7.55
CA ILE A 131 -1.31 -8.85 -8.37
C ILE A 131 -0.57 -8.72 -9.71
N ILE A 132 0.76 -8.88 -9.72
CA ILE A 132 1.56 -8.77 -10.95
C ILE A 132 1.46 -10.06 -11.77
N ALA A 133 1.48 -11.22 -11.11
CA ALA A 133 1.56 -12.51 -11.80
C ALA A 133 0.22 -12.99 -12.37
N PHE A 134 -0.93 -12.66 -11.77
CA PHE A 134 -2.22 -13.11 -12.32
C PHE A 134 -2.57 -12.50 -13.69
N PRO A 135 -2.36 -11.20 -13.97
CA PRO A 135 -2.59 -10.64 -15.31
C PRO A 135 -1.81 -11.35 -16.42
N VAL A 136 -0.68 -11.97 -16.09
CA VAL A 136 0.21 -12.69 -17.02
C VAL A 136 -0.48 -13.86 -17.71
N ILE A 137 -1.53 -14.46 -17.12
CA ILE A 137 -2.26 -15.54 -17.80
C ILE A 137 -2.88 -15.11 -19.14
N ASN A 138 -3.09 -13.81 -19.36
CA ASN A 138 -3.57 -13.26 -20.62
C ASN A 138 -2.46 -12.65 -21.49
N ILE A 139 -1.22 -12.57 -21.00
CA ILE A 139 -0.14 -11.80 -21.61
C ILE A 139 1.06 -12.70 -21.82
N SER A 140 1.39 -12.96 -23.09
CA SER A 140 2.50 -13.84 -23.48
C SER A 140 3.84 -13.10 -23.59
N ASP A 141 3.84 -11.76 -23.51
CA ASP A 141 5.04 -10.95 -23.68
C ASP A 141 5.73 -10.66 -22.35
N SER A 142 7.02 -11.00 -22.28
CA SER A 142 7.87 -10.72 -21.12
C SER A 142 8.14 -9.23 -20.93
N TYR A 143 8.02 -8.42 -21.99
CA TYR A 143 8.18 -6.98 -21.91
C TYR A 143 7.02 -6.31 -21.15
N GLU A 144 5.78 -6.65 -21.48
CA GLU A 144 4.60 -6.11 -20.79
C GLU A 144 4.62 -6.48 -19.30
N LEU A 145 5.09 -7.68 -18.98
CA LEU A 145 5.27 -8.14 -17.61
C LEU A 145 6.25 -7.28 -16.81
N TRP A 146 7.35 -6.87 -17.44
CA TRP A 146 8.31 -5.93 -16.84
C TRP A 146 7.68 -4.55 -16.62
N VAL A 147 6.92 -4.03 -17.59
CA VAL A 147 6.25 -2.73 -17.49
C VAL A 147 5.27 -2.71 -16.31
N ILE A 148 4.44 -3.76 -16.16
CA ILE A 148 3.50 -3.89 -15.05
C ILE A 148 4.24 -3.99 -13.70
N ALA A 149 5.32 -4.77 -13.62
CA ALA A 149 6.10 -4.89 -12.39
C ALA A 149 6.75 -3.56 -12.00
N GLN A 150 7.28 -2.82 -12.98
CA GLN A 150 7.87 -1.51 -12.78
C GLN A 150 6.82 -0.48 -12.35
N SER A 151 5.65 -0.46 -13.02
CA SER A 151 4.56 0.47 -12.67
C SER A 151 4.11 0.27 -11.23
N ARG A 152 3.98 -0.98 -10.75
CA ARG A 152 3.70 -1.27 -9.33
C ARG A 152 4.68 -0.67 -8.34
N VAL A 153 5.98 -0.84 -8.61
CA VAL A 153 7.01 -0.33 -7.70
C VAL A 153 6.98 1.19 -7.70
N CYS A 154 6.80 1.81 -8.86
CA CYS A 154 6.66 3.26 -8.99
C CYS A 154 5.40 3.79 -8.29
N GLU A 155 4.25 3.15 -8.42
CA GLU A 155 2.99 3.52 -7.74
C GLU A 155 3.18 3.59 -6.22
N VAL A 156 3.84 2.57 -5.66
CA VAL A 156 4.11 2.49 -4.22
C VAL A 156 5.07 3.60 -3.78
N ILE A 157 6.14 3.84 -4.54
CA ILE A 157 7.12 4.89 -4.23
C ILE A 157 6.48 6.28 -4.31
N VAL A 158 5.70 6.57 -5.37
CA VAL A 158 5.01 7.85 -5.55
C VAL A 158 4.04 8.10 -4.39
N GLY A 159 3.26 7.10 -3.98
CA GLY A 159 2.36 7.22 -2.84
C GLY A 159 3.09 7.52 -1.53
N ILE A 160 4.22 6.86 -1.29
CA ILE A 160 5.07 7.11 -0.10
C ILE A 160 5.66 8.53 -0.14
N LEU A 161 6.20 8.95 -1.29
CA LEU A 161 6.80 10.27 -1.45
C LEU A 161 5.76 11.39 -1.26
N CYS A 162 4.55 11.23 -1.81
CA CYS A 162 3.47 12.21 -1.63
C CYS A 162 3.00 12.27 -0.17
N GLY A 163 2.84 11.11 0.48
CA GLY A 163 2.48 11.03 1.90
C GLY A 163 3.54 11.68 2.80
N GLY A 164 4.82 11.40 2.53
CA GLY A 164 5.96 12.00 3.24
C GLY A 164 6.08 13.51 3.01
N LEU A 165 5.92 13.96 1.77
CA LEU A 165 5.97 15.37 1.41
C LEU A 165 4.86 16.18 2.11
N MET A 166 3.63 15.65 2.14
CA MET A 166 2.53 16.31 2.85
C MET A 166 2.74 16.34 4.37
N MET A 167 3.41 15.32 4.94
CA MET A 167 3.84 15.34 6.34
C MET A 167 4.88 16.43 6.63
N MET A 168 5.75 16.76 5.67
CA MET A 168 6.74 17.85 5.80
C MET A 168 6.13 19.23 5.60
N ILE A 169 5.17 19.40 4.68
CA ILE A 169 4.51 20.68 4.41
C ILE A 169 3.57 21.07 5.55
N LEU A 170 2.81 20.12 6.10
CA LEU A 170 1.96 20.32 7.26
C LEU A 170 2.41 19.40 8.41
N PRO A 171 3.53 19.73 9.10
CA PRO A 171 3.97 18.96 10.24
C PRO A 171 2.96 19.15 11.37
N SER A 172 2.45 18.04 11.91
CA SER A 172 1.67 18.06 13.13
C SER A 172 2.47 17.37 14.23
N THR A 173 3.13 18.19 15.02
CA THR A 173 3.84 17.77 16.24
C THR A 173 2.87 17.41 17.38
N SER A 174 1.55 17.64 17.23
CA SER A 174 0.54 17.39 18.27
C SER A 174 -0.45 16.23 17.97
N ASP A 175 -0.40 15.59 16.81
CA ASP A 175 -1.42 14.59 16.43
C ASP A 175 -1.21 13.23 17.11
N GLY A 176 0.05 12.86 17.38
CA GLY A 176 0.38 11.58 18.02
C GLY A 176 -0.20 11.43 19.43
N SER A 177 -0.16 12.48 20.25
CA SER A 177 -0.71 12.41 21.61
C SER A 177 -2.25 12.45 21.61
N ASN A 178 -2.88 13.25 20.74
CA ASN A 178 -4.34 13.41 20.71
C ASN A 178 -5.10 12.25 20.05
N LEU A 179 -4.46 11.46 19.17
CA LEU A 179 -5.08 10.32 18.50
C LEU A 179 -4.83 8.97 19.20
N LEU A 180 -3.79 8.88 20.03
CA LEU A 180 -3.49 7.68 20.83
C LEU A 180 -4.16 7.70 22.21
N THR A 181 -4.69 8.84 22.66
CA THR A 181 -5.36 9.00 23.97
C THR A 181 -6.88 9.20 23.86
N ALA A 182 -7.43 9.29 22.65
CA ALA A 182 -8.88 9.37 22.38
C ALA A 182 -9.47 7.98 22.12
#